data_AF-A0A0K8UWC6-F1
#
_entry.id   AF-A0A0K8UWC6-F1
#
_cell.length_a   1.000
_cell.length_b   1.000
_cell.length_c   1.000
_cell.angle_alpha   90.00
_cell.angle_beta   90.00
_cell.angle_gamma   90.00
#
_symmetry.space_group_name_H-M   'P 1'
#
loop_
_entity.id
_entity.type
_entity.pdbx_description
1 polymer ?
#
loop_
_entity_poly.entity_id
_entity_poly.type
_entity_poly.pdbx_seq_one_letter_code
_entity_poly.pdbx_strand_id
1 'polypeptide(L)'
;MVSIVVKPNRQKVADFHIRINALEFRNLEERISRPIAIPSNIQFHRNVIDRFIDVFKEQVTKNPIYKADRIAERCFACMIAEPNIKIHKQCEDVDRDGRPLSAENTCTNCYCRPMWCVDCLARWFAARQSEHDREVWLEQKCTCPMCRAKFCLLDVSYIEKRDIVETGDVPLNNDNA
;
A
#
# COMPACT_ATOMS: atom_id res chain seq x y z
N MET A 1 1.17 21.82 4.00
CA MET A 1 0.14 22.64 4.69
C MET A 1 -1.08 22.70 3.81
N VAL A 2 -2.28 22.46 4.33
CA VAL A 2 -3.53 22.37 3.55
C VAL A 2 -4.47 23.50 3.96
N SER A 3 -5.17 24.09 2.98
CA SER A 3 -6.23 25.07 3.21
C SER A 3 -7.58 24.36 3.16
N ILE A 4 -8.34 24.41 4.25
CA ILE A 4 -9.63 23.72 4.41
C ILE A 4 -10.72 24.77 4.59
N VAL A 5 -11.82 24.63 3.86
CA VAL A 5 -13.06 25.39 4.11
C VAL A 5 -13.87 24.64 5.15
N VAL A 6 -14.10 25.26 6.30
CA VAL A 6 -14.94 24.71 7.36
C VAL A 6 -16.35 25.23 7.17
N LYS A 7 -17.31 24.30 7.06
CA LYS A 7 -18.75 24.58 7.01
C LYS A 7 -19.38 24.21 8.35
N PRO A 8 -19.66 25.19 9.23
CA PRO A 8 -20.22 24.91 10.54
C PRO A 8 -21.65 24.39 10.42
N ASN A 9 -21.97 23.32 11.14
CA ASN A 9 -23.36 22.83 11.22
C ASN A 9 -24.25 23.68 12.16
N ARG A 10 -23.70 24.74 12.76
CA ARG A 10 -24.41 25.65 13.67
C ARG A 10 -24.93 26.84 12.89
N GLN A 11 -26.22 27.14 13.05
CA GLN A 11 -26.83 28.34 12.47
C GLN A 11 -26.15 29.61 13.02
N LYS A 12 -26.04 30.64 12.16
CA LYS A 12 -25.40 31.94 12.44
C LYS A 12 -23.87 31.91 12.62
N VAL A 13 -23.19 30.85 12.20
CA VAL A 13 -21.72 30.85 12.08
C VAL A 13 -21.38 30.85 10.59
N ALA A 14 -20.60 31.84 10.16
CA ALA A 14 -20.15 31.91 8.78
C ALA A 14 -19.11 30.82 8.48
N ASP A 15 -19.06 30.38 7.23
CA ASP A 15 -17.98 29.54 6.73
C ASP A 15 -16.64 30.25 6.94
N PHE A 16 -15.60 29.49 7.30
CA PHE A 16 -14.27 30.05 7.51
C PHE A 16 -13.19 29.12 6.98
N HIS A 17 -12.03 29.69 6.70
CA HIS A 17 -10.87 28.96 6.23
C HIS A 17 -9.93 28.67 7.38
N ILE A 18 -9.45 27.44 7.45
CA ILE A 18 -8.32 27.08 8.32
C ILE A 18 -7.16 26.61 7.46
N ARG A 19 -5.94 26.92 7.92
CA ARG A 19 -4.72 26.34 7.38
C ARG A 19 -4.12 25.46 8.44
N ILE A 20 -3.98 24.18 8.13
CA ILE A 20 -3.44 23.20 9.06
C ILE A 20 -2.47 22.27 8.33
N ASN A 21 -1.49 21.76 9.06
CA ASN A 21 -0.75 20.60 8.60
C ASN A 21 -1.69 19.38 8.66
N ALA A 22 -1.86 18.63 7.57
CA ALA A 22 -2.76 17.47 7.54
C ALA A 22 -2.41 16.43 8.64
N LEU A 23 -1.14 16.36 9.04
CA LEU A 23 -0.66 15.49 10.12
C LEU A 23 -1.11 15.93 11.51
N GLU A 24 -1.40 17.22 11.69
CA GLU A 24 -1.89 17.82 12.94
C GLU A 24 -3.42 17.76 13.07
N PHE A 25 -4.11 17.25 12.04
CA PHE A 25 -5.56 17.21 12.02
C PHE A 25 -6.13 16.33 13.13
N ARG A 26 -5.44 15.24 13.51
CA ARG A 26 -5.85 14.40 14.64
C ARG A 26 -5.83 15.17 15.96
N ASN A 27 -4.80 15.98 16.18
CA ASN A 27 -4.71 16.85 17.37
C ASN A 27 -5.85 17.89 17.39
N LEU A 28 -6.27 18.36 16.21
CA LEU A 28 -7.43 19.22 16.08
C LEU A 28 -8.73 18.46 16.38
N GLU A 29 -8.94 17.26 15.84
CA GLU A 29 -10.09 16.39 16.14
C GLU A 29 -10.22 16.13 17.65
N GLU A 30 -9.11 15.81 18.34
CA GLU A 30 -9.09 15.53 19.78
C GLU A 30 -9.44 16.74 20.65
N ARG A 31 -9.14 17.96 20.18
CA ARG A 31 -9.39 19.21 20.92
C ARG A 31 -10.78 19.80 20.65
N ILE A 32 -11.50 19.31 19.65
CA ILE A 32 -12.83 19.81 19.32
C ILE A 32 -13.88 18.93 19.98
N SER A 33 -14.82 19.57 20.68
CA SER A 33 -15.90 18.90 21.40
C SER A 33 -17.00 18.31 20.52
N ARG A 34 -16.91 18.49 19.20
CA ARG A 34 -17.92 18.05 18.20
C ARG A 34 -17.25 17.30 17.05
N PRO A 35 -17.90 16.26 16.51
CA PRO A 35 -17.35 15.47 15.43
C PRO A 35 -17.19 16.30 14.15
N ILE A 36 -16.07 16.12 13.47
CA ILE A 36 -15.82 16.69 12.15
C ILE A 36 -16.28 15.68 11.10
N ALA A 37 -17.19 16.10 10.20
CA ALA A 37 -17.60 15.30 9.06
C ALA A 37 -16.76 15.69 7.84
N ILE A 38 -16.04 14.72 7.26
CA ILE A 38 -15.30 14.90 6.01
C ILE A 38 -16.16 14.31 4.88
N PRO A 39 -16.50 15.10 3.84
CA PRO A 39 -17.22 14.59 2.66
C PRO A 39 -16.50 13.40 2.01
N SER A 40 -17.26 12.41 1.56
CA SER A 40 -16.74 11.16 1.00
C SER A 40 -15.91 11.33 -0.28
N ASN A 41 -16.08 12.46 -0.98
CA ASN A 41 -15.32 12.82 -2.18
C ASN A 41 -13.97 13.48 -1.89
N ILE A 42 -13.59 13.66 -0.62
CA ILE A 42 -12.31 14.27 -0.23
C ILE A 42 -11.40 13.21 0.37
N GLN A 43 -10.28 12.95 -0.30
CA GLN A 43 -9.22 12.10 0.23
C GLN A 43 -8.41 12.89 1.25
N PHE A 44 -8.67 12.64 2.53
CA PHE A 44 -7.98 13.30 3.64
C PHE A 44 -7.09 12.28 4.38
N HIS A 45 -5.78 12.32 4.14
CA HIS A 45 -4.84 11.41 4.79
C HIS A 45 -4.65 11.83 6.26
N ARG A 46 -5.30 11.10 7.17
CA ARG A 46 -5.35 11.42 8.61
C ARG A 46 -4.04 11.17 9.35
N ASN A 47 -3.12 10.39 8.76
CA ASN A 47 -1.82 10.09 9.34
C ASN A 47 -0.75 9.94 8.22
N VAL A 48 0.53 10.00 8.62
CA VAL A 48 1.69 9.84 7.71
C VAL A 48 1.66 8.49 7.00
N ILE A 49 1.15 7.45 7.68
CA ILE A 49 1.11 6.07 7.17
C ILE A 49 0.17 5.97 5.97
N ASP A 50 -1.01 6.58 6.02
CA ASP A 50 -1.98 6.52 4.93
C ASP A 50 -1.43 7.25 3.69
N ARG A 51 -0.78 8.40 3.87
CA ARG A 51 -0.07 9.07 2.78
C ARG A 51 1.09 8.21 2.23
N PHE A 52 1.83 7.53 3.10
CA PHE A 52 2.88 6.61 2.68
C PHE A 52 2.33 5.46 1.86
N ILE A 53 1.19 4.87 2.24
CA ILE A 53 0.56 3.76 1.49
C ILE A 53 0.22 4.19 0.08
N ASP A 54 -0.31 5.40 -0.11
CA ASP A 54 -0.64 5.90 -1.45
C ASP A 54 0.61 6.08 -2.32
N VAL A 55 1.67 6.67 -1.75
CA VAL A 55 2.96 6.79 -2.46
C VAL A 55 3.58 5.43 -2.74
N PHE A 56 3.53 4.50 -1.77
CA PHE A 56 4.02 3.13 -1.93
C PHE A 56 3.31 2.44 -3.10
N LYS A 57 1.99 2.52 -3.17
CA LYS A 57 1.18 1.98 -4.27
C LYS A 57 1.58 2.58 -5.62
N GLU A 58 1.76 3.89 -5.69
CA GLU A 58 2.15 4.59 -6.92
C GLU A 58 3.51 4.12 -7.43
N GLN A 59 4.49 3.96 -6.53
CA GLN A 59 5.82 3.49 -6.89
C GLN A 59 5.81 2.01 -7.30
N VAL A 60 5.04 1.15 -6.61
CA VAL A 60 4.90 -0.27 -6.97
C VAL A 60 4.27 -0.45 -8.36
N THR A 61 3.39 0.45 -8.78
CA THR A 61 2.81 0.44 -10.15
C THR A 61 3.87 0.61 -11.24
N LYS A 62 5.03 1.20 -10.92
CA LYS A 62 6.15 1.38 -11.87
C LYS A 62 7.00 0.13 -12.01
N ASN A 63 6.87 -0.83 -11.10
CA ASN A 63 7.62 -2.08 -11.15
C ASN A 63 6.97 -3.05 -12.14
N PRO A 64 7.76 -3.94 -12.78
CA PRO A 64 7.22 -4.94 -13.70
C PRO A 64 6.16 -5.83 -13.04
N ILE A 65 5.09 -6.17 -13.76
CA ILE A 65 4.03 -7.08 -13.26
C ILE A 65 4.59 -8.50 -13.13
N TYR A 66 4.30 -9.16 -12.02
CA TYR A 66 4.69 -10.55 -11.77
C TYR A 66 3.60 -11.54 -12.19
N LYS A 67 3.96 -12.55 -12.96
CA LYS A 67 3.04 -13.64 -13.35
C LYS A 67 3.06 -14.74 -12.30
N ALA A 68 1.95 -14.91 -11.58
CA ALA A 68 1.85 -15.84 -10.47
C ALA A 68 1.09 -17.13 -10.83
N ASP A 69 1.74 -18.27 -10.57
CA ASP A 69 1.12 -19.59 -10.77
C ASP A 69 0.19 -20.00 -9.62
N ARG A 70 0.41 -19.48 -8.41
CA ARG A 70 -0.41 -19.78 -7.24
C ARG A 70 -0.52 -18.55 -6.35
N ILE A 71 -1.74 -18.12 -6.08
CA ILE A 71 -2.08 -16.96 -5.24
C ILE A 71 -2.93 -17.47 -4.08
N ALA A 72 -2.79 -16.92 -2.87
CA ALA A 72 -3.72 -17.24 -1.79
C ALA A 72 -5.11 -16.65 -2.06
N GLU A 73 -6.15 -17.25 -1.51
CA GLU A 73 -7.53 -16.79 -1.70
C GLU A 73 -7.77 -15.43 -1.03
N ARG A 74 -7.13 -15.19 0.12
CA ARG A 74 -7.30 -13.96 0.90
C ARG A 74 -5.96 -13.43 1.38
N CYS A 75 -5.90 -12.11 1.51
CA CYS A 75 -4.78 -11.41 2.13
C CYS A 75 -4.60 -11.92 3.56
N PHE A 76 -3.41 -12.41 3.87
CA PHE A 76 -3.07 -13.02 5.15
C PHE A 76 -3.22 -12.05 6.34
N ALA A 77 -3.12 -10.75 6.12
CA ALA A 77 -3.19 -9.75 7.18
C ALA A 77 -4.62 -9.23 7.42
N CYS A 78 -5.32 -8.75 6.39
CA CYS A 78 -6.66 -8.20 6.58
C CYS A 78 -7.78 -9.21 6.43
N MET A 79 -7.54 -10.37 5.79
CA MET A 79 -8.54 -11.40 5.47
C MET A 79 -9.74 -10.90 4.63
N ILE A 80 -9.70 -9.66 4.15
CA ILE A 80 -10.79 -9.02 3.39
C ILE A 80 -10.46 -9.01 1.89
N ALA A 81 -9.33 -8.40 1.53
CA ALA A 81 -8.91 -8.24 0.15
C ALA A 81 -8.24 -9.50 -0.39
N GLU A 82 -8.24 -9.67 -1.72
CA GLU A 82 -7.41 -10.65 -2.39
C GLU A 82 -5.93 -10.22 -2.38
N PRO A 83 -4.99 -11.16 -2.29
CA PRO A 83 -3.59 -10.86 -2.52
C PRO A 83 -3.38 -10.33 -3.93
N ASN A 84 -2.63 -9.24 -4.06
CA ASN A 84 -2.38 -8.61 -5.36
C ASN A 84 -0.92 -8.23 -5.57
N ILE A 85 -0.02 -8.59 -4.66
CA ILE A 85 1.41 -8.30 -4.79
C ILE A 85 2.31 -9.52 -4.54
N LYS A 86 3.52 -9.44 -5.10
CA LYS A 86 4.63 -10.39 -4.89
C LYS A 86 5.87 -9.61 -4.47
N ILE A 87 6.61 -10.18 -3.52
CA ILE A 87 7.98 -9.75 -3.20
C ILE A 87 8.95 -10.68 -3.93
N HIS A 88 9.84 -10.15 -4.76
CA HIS A 88 10.94 -10.86 -5.41
C HIS A 88 12.02 -9.85 -5.79
N LYS A 89 13.30 -10.24 -5.73
CA LYS A 89 14.39 -9.28 -5.96
C LYS A 89 14.37 -8.79 -7.40
N GLN A 90 14.35 -7.47 -7.56
CA GLN A 90 14.48 -6.77 -8.83
C GLN A 90 15.47 -5.61 -8.72
N CYS A 91 15.72 -5.12 -7.51
CA CYS A 91 16.69 -4.05 -7.31
C CYS A 91 18.12 -4.51 -7.61
N GLU A 92 18.92 -3.56 -8.07
CA GLU A 92 20.36 -3.74 -8.21
C GLU A 92 21.05 -3.65 -6.85
N ASP A 93 22.21 -4.30 -6.73
CA ASP A 93 23.03 -4.30 -5.52
C ASP A 93 24.04 -3.14 -5.55
N VAL A 94 23.56 -1.95 -5.91
CA VAL A 94 24.36 -0.72 -5.98
C VAL A 94 23.69 0.41 -5.20
N ASP A 95 24.50 1.36 -4.72
CA ASP A 95 24.03 2.60 -4.11
C ASP A 95 23.66 3.66 -5.16
N ARG A 96 23.28 4.86 -4.70
CA ARG A 96 22.91 5.99 -5.57
C ARG A 96 24.05 6.46 -6.49
N ASP A 97 25.31 6.24 -6.09
CA ASP A 97 26.50 6.60 -6.86
C ASP A 97 26.95 5.45 -7.79
N GLY A 98 26.16 4.37 -7.87
CA GLY A 98 26.47 3.19 -8.67
C GLY A 98 27.55 2.28 -8.05
N ARG A 99 27.87 2.46 -6.76
CA ARG A 99 28.88 1.64 -6.08
C ARG A 99 28.25 0.37 -5.51
N PRO A 100 28.93 -0.78 -5.56
CA PRO A 100 28.41 -2.02 -5.00
C PRO A 100 28.06 -1.89 -3.51
N LEU A 101 26.87 -2.37 -3.14
CA LEU A 101 26.45 -2.49 -1.75
C LEU A 101 27.17 -3.67 -1.07
N SER A 102 27.42 -3.54 0.24
CA SER A 102 27.83 -4.68 1.05
C SER A 102 26.72 -5.73 1.11
N ALA A 103 27.08 -7.01 1.29
CA ALA A 103 26.13 -8.11 1.36
C ALA A 103 25.07 -7.94 2.46
N GLU A 104 25.40 -7.25 3.55
CA GLU A 104 24.44 -6.92 4.61
C GLU A 104 23.38 -5.93 4.15
N ASN A 105 23.69 -5.10 3.16
CA ASN A 105 22.80 -4.09 2.62
C ASN A 105 22.07 -4.56 1.37
N THR A 106 22.34 -5.73 0.80
CA THR A 106 21.62 -6.22 -0.39
C THR A 106 20.25 -6.81 -0.07
N CYS A 107 19.32 -6.70 -1.01
CA CYS A 107 18.05 -7.41 -0.91
C CYS A 107 18.25 -8.89 -1.26
N THR A 108 17.38 -9.76 -0.73
CA THR A 108 17.43 -11.20 -0.96
C THR A 108 16.13 -11.71 -1.57
N ASN A 109 16.21 -12.81 -2.32
CA ASN A 109 15.04 -13.39 -2.97
C ASN A 109 14.02 -13.92 -1.95
N CYS A 110 12.76 -13.55 -2.17
CA CYS A 110 11.63 -14.07 -1.41
C CYS A 110 10.91 -15.17 -2.22
N TYR A 111 10.84 -16.38 -1.65
CA TYR A 111 10.19 -17.54 -2.30
C TYR A 111 8.75 -17.79 -1.81
N CYS A 112 8.19 -16.93 -0.96
CA CYS A 112 6.80 -17.05 -0.56
C CYS A 112 5.87 -16.80 -1.75
N ARG A 113 4.79 -17.58 -1.85
CA ARG A 113 3.71 -17.28 -2.81
C ARG A 113 3.06 -15.91 -2.50
N PRO A 114 2.41 -15.25 -3.47
CA PRO A 114 1.56 -14.07 -3.21
C PRO A 114 0.45 -14.37 -2.19
N MET A 115 0.47 -13.69 -1.05
CA MET A 115 -0.54 -13.85 0.02
C MET A 115 -0.94 -12.53 0.68
N TRP A 116 -0.44 -11.39 0.20
CA TRP A 116 -0.66 -10.08 0.80
C TRP A 116 -1.28 -9.14 -0.22
N CYS A 117 -2.17 -8.27 0.23
CA CYS A 117 -2.56 -7.11 -0.55
C CYS A 117 -1.55 -5.97 -0.35
N VAL A 118 -1.47 -5.08 -1.32
CA VAL A 118 -0.54 -3.94 -1.33
C VAL A 118 -0.71 -3.04 -0.11
N ASP A 119 -1.95 -2.81 0.36
CA ASP A 119 -2.22 -1.97 1.54
C ASP A 119 -1.60 -2.56 2.81
N CYS A 120 -1.77 -3.86 3.02
CA CYS A 120 -1.24 -4.54 4.19
C CYS A 120 0.29 -4.62 4.13
N LEU A 121 0.88 -4.86 2.95
CA LEU A 121 2.33 -4.86 2.83
C LEU A 121 2.91 -3.46 3.03
N ALA A 122 2.27 -2.41 2.52
CA ALA A 122 2.68 -1.02 2.73
C ALA A 122 2.63 -0.64 4.21
N ARG A 123 1.56 -1.02 4.94
CA ARG A 123 1.48 -0.82 6.41
C ARG A 123 2.59 -1.56 7.15
N TRP A 124 2.87 -2.80 6.75
CA TRP A 124 3.97 -3.58 7.33
C TRP A 124 5.33 -2.92 7.09
N PHE A 125 5.53 -2.40 5.87
CA PHE A 125 6.73 -1.67 5.50
C PHE A 125 6.87 -0.44 6.39
N ALA A 126 5.86 0.43 6.45
CA ALA A 126 5.86 1.66 7.26
C ALA A 126 6.15 1.39 8.74
N ALA A 127 5.54 0.35 9.33
CA ALA A 127 5.71 0.00 10.75
C ALA A 127 7.12 -0.45 11.12
N ARG A 128 7.96 -0.78 10.15
CA ARG A 128 9.35 -1.22 10.34
C ARG A 128 10.38 -0.12 10.05
N GLN A 129 9.93 1.05 9.62
CA GLN A 129 10.84 2.17 9.37
C GLN A 129 11.13 2.91 10.67
N SER A 130 12.34 3.47 10.79
CA SER A 130 12.67 4.36 11.90
C SER A 130 11.77 5.60 11.86
N GLU A 131 11.21 6.00 13.01
CA GLU A 131 10.37 7.21 13.10
C GLU A 131 11.13 8.51 12.77
N HIS A 132 12.46 8.47 12.85
CA HIS A 132 13.37 9.61 12.70
C HIS A 132 13.66 9.96 11.23
N ASP A 133 13.44 9.05 10.27
CA ASP A 133 13.89 9.21 8.89
C ASP A 133 12.73 9.19 7.88
N ARG A 134 11.69 9.98 8.13
CA ARG A 134 10.46 10.00 7.31
C ARG A 134 10.69 10.42 5.86
N GLU A 135 11.79 11.13 5.58
CA GLU A 135 12.13 11.61 4.23
C GLU A 135 12.75 10.52 3.33
N VAL A 136 13.26 9.42 3.92
CA VAL A 136 13.92 8.32 3.20
C VAL A 136 13.18 6.99 3.34
N TRP A 137 11.93 6.97 3.81
CA TRP A 137 11.15 5.73 3.95
C TRP A 137 11.08 4.91 2.65
N LEU A 138 11.07 5.54 1.47
CA LEU A 138 11.05 4.81 0.20
C LEU A 138 12.38 4.13 -0.16
N GLU A 139 13.48 4.56 0.46
CA GLU A 139 14.84 4.08 0.19
C GLU A 139 15.30 3.01 1.18
N GLN A 140 14.57 2.89 2.29
CA GLN A 140 14.87 1.90 3.31
C GLN A 140 14.47 0.48 2.86
N LYS A 141 14.95 -0.51 3.61
CA LYS A 141 14.72 -1.92 3.37
C LYS A 141 13.89 -2.51 4.50
N CYS A 142 13.09 -3.51 4.19
CA CYS A 142 12.22 -4.22 5.11
C CYS A 142 12.46 -5.73 5.00
N THR A 143 11.88 -6.50 5.92
CA THR A 143 11.92 -7.97 5.88
C THR A 143 10.54 -8.52 5.57
N CYS A 144 10.46 -9.49 4.65
CA CYS A 144 9.23 -10.19 4.35
C CYS A 144 8.55 -10.69 5.65
N PRO A 145 7.24 -10.44 5.85
CA PRO A 145 6.54 -10.88 7.05
C PRO A 145 6.60 -12.39 7.31
N MET A 146 6.79 -13.18 6.26
CA MET A 146 6.72 -14.64 6.31
C MET A 146 8.10 -15.29 6.43
N CYS A 147 9.01 -14.98 5.49
CA CYS A 147 10.32 -15.63 5.41
C CYS A 147 11.50 -14.74 5.81
N ARG A 148 11.24 -13.49 6.19
CA ARG A 148 12.24 -12.49 6.56
C ARG A 148 13.26 -12.11 5.47
N ALA A 149 13.08 -12.54 4.22
CA ALA A 149 13.87 -12.06 3.09
C ALA A 149 13.90 -10.52 3.06
N LYS A 150 15.08 -9.93 2.88
CA LYS A 150 15.26 -8.48 2.86
C LYS A 150 14.81 -7.95 1.51
N PHE A 151 13.99 -6.91 1.49
CA PHE A 151 13.45 -6.34 0.25
C PHE A 151 13.32 -4.83 0.37
N CYS A 152 13.36 -4.14 -0.77
CA CYS A 152 13.05 -2.72 -0.90
C CYS A 152 11.77 -2.53 -1.73
N LEU A 153 11.37 -1.27 -1.91
CA LEU A 153 10.18 -0.93 -2.71
C LEU A 153 10.24 -1.45 -4.15
N LEU A 154 11.43 -1.50 -4.76
CA LEU A 154 11.65 -1.98 -6.12
C LEU A 154 11.45 -3.49 -6.27
N ASP A 155 11.51 -4.24 -5.17
CA ASP A 155 11.34 -5.70 -5.14
C ASP A 155 9.88 -6.12 -4.97
N VAL A 156 8.93 -5.17 -5.07
CA VAL A 156 7.51 -5.42 -4.89
C VAL A 156 6.79 -5.19 -6.21
N SER A 157 6.08 -6.20 -6.70
CA SER A 157 5.29 -6.08 -7.93
C SER A 157 3.84 -6.39 -7.69
N TYR A 158 2.95 -5.73 -8.44
CA TYR A 158 1.61 -6.25 -8.64
C TYR A 158 1.65 -7.58 -9.40
N ILE A 159 0.68 -8.44 -9.10
CA ILE A 159 0.50 -9.70 -9.82
C ILE A 159 -0.55 -9.55 -10.92
N GLU A 160 -0.36 -10.28 -12.01
CA GLU A 160 -1.37 -10.39 -13.08
C GLU A 160 -2.65 -11.01 -12.52
N LYS A 161 -3.79 -10.33 -12.69
CA LYS A 161 -5.09 -10.90 -12.35
C LYS A 161 -5.39 -12.00 -13.36
N ARG A 162 -5.78 -13.18 -12.87
CA ARG A 162 -6.34 -14.19 -13.76
C ARG A 162 -7.73 -13.73 -14.16
N ASP A 163 -7.89 -13.31 -15.40
CA ASP A 163 -9.21 -13.19 -15.98
C ASP A 163 -9.80 -14.60 -16.03
N ILE A 164 -10.80 -14.85 -15.17
CA ILE A 164 -11.64 -16.04 -15.32
C ILE A 164 -12.45 -15.79 -16.58
N VAL A 165 -11.95 -16.28 -17.71
CA VAL A 165 -12.81 -16.48 -18.89
C VAL A 165 -13.81 -17.54 -18.46
N GLU A 166 -15.06 -17.15 -18.24
CA GLU A 166 -16.19 -18.07 -18.13
C GLU A 166 -16.23 -18.92 -19.40
N THR A 167 -15.58 -20.08 -19.38
CA THR A 167 -15.89 -21.15 -20.32
C THR A 167 -17.30 -21.59 -20.00
N GLY A 168 -18.26 -21.04 -20.74
CA GLY A 168 -19.65 -21.46 -20.71
C GLY A 168 -19.73 -22.97 -20.91
N ASP A 169 -20.41 -23.63 -19.97
CA ASP A 169 -20.78 -25.03 -20.06
C ASP A 169 -21.45 -25.30 -21.41
N VAL A 170 -20.83 -26.12 -22.25
CA VAL A 170 -21.49 -26.71 -23.42
C VAL A 170 -22.46 -27.75 -22.87
N PRO A 171 -23.79 -27.63 -23.11
CA PRO A 171 -24.72 -28.67 -22.72
C PRO A 171 -24.34 -29.95 -23.48
N LEU A 172 -24.16 -31.04 -22.73
CA LEU A 172 -24.10 -32.39 -23.30
C LEU A 172 -25.43 -32.66 -24.01
N ASN A 173 -25.42 -32.47 -25.34
CA ASN A 173 -26.50 -32.90 -26.20
C ASN A 173 -26.53 -34.42 -26.14
N ASN A 174 -27.56 -34.96 -25.51
CA ASN A 174 -27.76 -36.39 -25.36
C ASN A 174 -28.43 -36.92 -26.63
N ASP A 175 -27.62 -37.11 -27.68
CA ASP A 175 -28.00 -37.91 -28.84
C ASP A 175 -27.32 -39.27 -28.70
N ASN A 176 -28.09 -40.31 -28.36
CA ASN A 176 -28.08 -41.61 -29.05
C ASN A 176 -28.96 -42.67 -28.38
N ALA A 177 -29.82 -43.24 -29.24
CA ALA A 177 -30.43 -44.58 -29.24
C ALA A 177 -31.56 -44.89 -28.24
#